data_AF-A0A183MEJ1-F1
#
_entry.id   AF-A0A183MEJ1-F1
#
_cell.length_a   1.000
_cell.length_b   1.000
_cell.length_c   1.000
_cell.angle_alpha   90.00
_cell.angle_beta   90.00
_cell.angle_gamma   90.00
#
_symmetry.space_group_name_H-M   'P 1'
#
loop_
_entity.id
_entity.type
_entity.pdbx_description
1 polymer ?
#
loop_
_entity_poly.entity_id
_entity_poly.type
_entity_poly.pdbx_seq_one_letter_code
_entity_poly.pdbx_strand_id
1 'polypeptide(L)'
;MIKLFINSCLRKILNIYSPDTISNNLLWERTNRIPDEEEIRKRRWKCIGHTLRKSSNYITRQALTWNPERKKKKGRPKNTLRPEIEADMKQMNNEWEELERIDQDRVG
;
A
#
# COMPACT_ATOMS: atom_id res chain seq x y z
N MET A 1 9.47 -1.40 9.30
CA MET A 1 9.33 -0.10 9.99
C MET A 1 8.04 -0.06 10.80
N ILE A 2 6.87 -0.24 10.17
CA ILE A 2 5.54 -0.25 10.83
C ILE A 2 5.42 -1.28 11.96
N LYS A 3 5.87 -2.53 11.74
CA LYS A 3 5.83 -3.59 12.76
C LYS A 3 6.62 -3.25 14.04
N LEU A 4 7.74 -2.53 13.92
CA LEU A 4 8.55 -2.13 15.08
C LEU A 4 7.86 -1.02 15.88
N PHE A 5 7.21 -0.08 15.18
CA PHE A 5 6.42 0.98 15.79
C PHE A 5 5.22 0.41 16.58
N ILE A 6 4.50 -0.54 16.00
CA ILE A 6 3.35 -1.21 16.64
C ILE A 6 3.81 -2.05 17.84
N ASN A 7 4.84 -2.89 17.65
CA ASN A 7 5.24 -3.85 18.69
C ASN A 7 6.01 -3.22 19.86
N SER A 8 6.73 -2.11 19.64
CA SER A 8 7.57 -1.49 20.67
C SER A 8 7.02 -0.16 21.15
N CYS A 9 6.76 0.81 20.25
CA CYS A 9 6.40 2.17 20.64
C CYS A 9 4.95 2.25 21.15
N LEU A 10 3.99 1.75 20.37
CA LEU A 10 2.57 1.79 20.72
C LEU A 10 2.25 0.99 21.99
N ARG A 11 2.84 -0.21 22.13
CA ARG A 11 2.65 -1.04 23.34
C ARG A 11 3.22 -0.40 24.60
N LYS A 12 4.38 0.26 24.52
CA LYS A 12 4.96 1.02 25.64
C LYS A 12 4.10 2.23 26.02
N ILE A 13 3.60 2.97 25.04
CA ILE A 13 2.71 4.13 25.27
C ILE A 13 1.40 3.69 25.93
N LEU A 14 0.86 2.54 25.53
CA LEU A 14 -0.35 1.95 26.11
C LEU A 14 -0.07 1.14 27.39
N ASN A 15 1.17 1.14 27.90
CA ASN A 15 1.62 0.43 29.08
C ASN A 15 1.33 -1.10 29.07
N ILE A 16 1.46 -1.74 27.91
CA ILE A 16 1.25 -3.18 27.71
C ILE A 16 2.60 -3.91 27.76
N TYR A 17 2.82 -4.74 28.78
CA TYR A 17 4.12 -5.33 29.10
C TYR A 17 4.30 -6.83 28.73
N SER A 18 3.29 -7.48 28.12
CA SER A 18 3.22 -8.94 27.82
C SER A 18 3.12 -9.83 29.09
N PRO A 19 2.56 -11.06 29.06
CA PRO A 19 2.46 -12.06 27.98
C PRO A 19 1.07 -12.18 27.33
N ASP A 20 0.10 -11.31 27.66
CA ASP A 20 -1.20 -11.36 27.01
C ASP A 20 -1.09 -10.98 25.54
N THR A 21 -1.49 -11.93 24.69
CA THR A 21 -1.47 -11.85 23.24
C THR A 21 -2.60 -10.92 22.77
N ILE A 22 -2.52 -9.64 23.12
CA ILE A 22 -3.44 -8.65 22.56
C ILE A 22 -3.27 -8.68 21.04
N SER A 23 -4.36 -9.03 20.36
CA SER A 23 -4.42 -9.03 18.91
C SER A 23 -4.24 -7.60 18.40
N ASN A 24 -3.64 -7.46 17.21
CA ASN A 24 -3.46 -6.14 16.61
C ASN A 24 -4.82 -5.43 16.41
N ASN A 25 -5.89 -6.18 16.13
CA ASN A 25 -7.25 -5.64 15.97
C ASN A 25 -7.73 -4.94 17.25
N LEU A 26 -7.58 -5.58 18.41
CA LEU A 26 -7.99 -5.00 19.70
C LEU A 26 -7.18 -3.72 20.04
N LEU A 27 -5.92 -3.67 19.60
CA LEU A 27 -5.03 -2.52 19.79
C LEU A 27 -5.48 -1.32 18.93
N TRP A 28 -5.97 -1.58 17.71
CA TRP A 28 -6.57 -0.58 16.83
C TRP A 28 -7.92 -0.07 17.35
N GLU A 29 -8.78 -0.97 17.83
CA GLU A 29 -10.06 -0.61 18.44
C GLU A 29 -9.87 0.32 19.65
N ARG A 30 -8.86 0.04 20.49
CA ARG A 30 -8.52 0.90 21.63
C ARG A 30 -7.99 2.28 21.26
N THR A 31 -7.27 2.37 20.14
CA THR A 31 -6.66 3.63 19.69
C THR A 31 -7.59 4.46 18.80
N ASN A 32 -8.74 3.90 18.37
CA ASN A 32 -9.63 4.49 17.37
C ASN A 32 -8.88 4.93 16.10
N ARG A 33 -7.74 4.30 15.79
CA ARG A 33 -6.90 4.64 14.63
C ARG A 33 -7.10 3.62 13.53
N ILE A 34 -7.14 4.12 12.30
CA ILE A 34 -7.12 3.30 11.09
C ILE A 34 -5.78 2.55 11.05
N PRO A 35 -5.75 1.26 10.67
CA PRO A 35 -4.51 0.53 10.52
C PRO A 35 -3.55 1.27 9.58
N ASP A 36 -2.29 1.40 9.98
CA ASP A 36 -1.27 2.11 9.19
C ASP A 36 -1.17 1.58 7.75
N GLU A 37 -1.39 0.27 7.57
CA GLU A 37 -1.41 -0.38 6.25
C GLU A 37 -2.51 0.19 5.35
N GLU A 38 -3.69 0.46 5.90
CA GLU A 38 -4.79 1.04 5.14
C GLU A 38 -4.54 2.51 4.78
N GLU A 39 -3.91 3.28 5.68
CA GLU A 39 -3.53 4.67 5.40
C GLU A 39 -2.45 4.74 4.32
N ILE A 40 -1.42 3.91 4.42
CA ILE A 40 -0.35 3.80 3.41
C ILE A 40 -0.93 3.41 2.06
N ARG A 41 -1.87 2.45 2.05
CA ARG A 41 -2.59 2.04 0.84
C ARG A 41 -3.38 3.20 0.24
N LYS A 42 -4.16 3.94 1.03
CA LYS A 42 -4.89 5.14 0.55
C LYS A 42 -3.95 6.18 -0.08
N ARG A 43 -2.81 6.45 0.56
CA ARG A 43 -1.79 7.39 0.03
C ARG A 43 -1.17 6.88 -1.26
N ARG A 44 -0.84 5.58 -1.33
CA ARG A 44 -0.32 4.93 -2.53
C ARG A 44 -1.32 5.00 -3.68
N TRP A 45 -2.60 4.73 -3.42
CA TRP A 45 -3.68 4.88 -4.40
C TRP A 45 -3.81 6.29 -4.95
N LYS A 46 -3.75 7.30 -4.07
CA LYS A 46 -3.75 8.71 -4.49
C LYS A 46 -2.59 9.04 -5.42
N CYS A 47 -1.41 8.45 -5.17
CA CYS A 47 -0.21 8.63 -6.00
C CYS A 47 -0.33 7.91 -7.36
N ILE A 48 -0.87 6.69 -7.39
CA ILE A 48 -1.11 5.94 -8.62
C ILE A 48 -2.12 6.67 -9.50
N GLY A 49 -3.25 7.12 -8.94
CA GLY A 49 -4.21 7.96 -9.66
C GLY A 49 -3.55 9.19 -10.26
N HIS A 50 -2.79 9.97 -9.47
CA HIS A 50 -2.07 11.13 -10.02
C HIS A 50 -1.14 10.78 -11.21
N THR A 51 -0.53 9.60 -11.17
CA THR A 51 0.33 9.13 -12.27
C THR A 51 -0.49 8.68 -13.48
N LEU A 52 -1.63 8.05 -13.27
CA LEU A 52 -2.59 7.63 -14.32
C LEU A 52 -3.35 8.82 -14.95
N ARG A 53 -3.35 10.01 -14.35
CA ARG A 53 -3.86 11.22 -15.03
C ARG A 53 -2.89 11.81 -16.04
N LYS A 54 -1.61 11.46 -15.96
CA LYS A 54 -0.61 11.96 -16.92
C LYS A 54 -0.79 11.26 -18.26
N SER A 55 -0.40 11.93 -19.35
CA SER A 55 -0.42 11.35 -20.70
C SER A 55 0.30 10.00 -20.76
N SER A 56 -0.15 9.09 -21.63
CA SER A 56 0.49 7.78 -21.89
C SER A 56 2.00 7.87 -22.16
N ASN A 57 2.45 8.98 -22.78
CA ASN A 57 3.84 9.23 -23.13
C ASN A 57 4.74 9.54 -21.90
N TYR A 58 4.17 9.73 -20.72
CA TYR A 58 4.96 10.07 -19.54
C TYR A 58 5.69 8.85 -18.98
N ILE A 59 7.00 8.97 -18.77
CA ILE A 59 7.88 7.88 -18.34
C ILE A 59 7.38 7.20 -17.07
N THR A 60 6.82 7.93 -16.10
CA THR A 60 6.34 7.31 -14.87
C THR A 60 5.06 6.50 -15.07
N ARG A 61 4.24 6.79 -16.10
CA ARG A 61 3.07 5.98 -16.46
C ARG A 61 3.50 4.69 -17.16
N GLN A 62 4.49 4.76 -18.05
CA GLN A 62 5.09 3.56 -18.64
C GLN A 62 5.80 2.69 -17.59
N ALA A 63 6.45 3.33 -16.60
CA ALA A 63 7.11 2.62 -15.52
C ALA A 63 6.15 1.86 -14.58
N LEU A 64 4.87 2.27 -14.49
CA LEU A 64 3.84 1.55 -13.72
C LEU A 64 3.51 0.19 -14.34
N THR A 65 3.44 0.11 -15.66
CA THR A 65 3.11 -1.12 -16.40
C THR A 65 4.35 -1.94 -16.78
N TRP A 66 5.54 -1.37 -16.64
CA TRP A 66 6.80 -2.01 -17.02
C TRP A 66 7.11 -3.26 -16.18
N ASN A 67 7.19 -4.42 -16.85
CA ASN A 67 7.66 -5.67 -16.26
C ASN A 67 9.14 -5.89 -16.62
N PRO A 68 10.08 -5.77 -15.66
CA PRO A 68 11.48 -6.01 -15.97
C PRO A 68 11.74 -7.51 -16.17
N GLU A 69 11.95 -7.93 -17.42
CA GLU A 69 12.24 -9.32 -17.82
C GLU A 69 13.56 -9.90 -17.27
N ARG A 70 14.41 -9.08 -16.64
CA ARG A 70 15.73 -9.53 -16.19
C ARG A 70 15.65 -10.35 -14.90
N LYS A 71 16.38 -11.48 -14.89
CA LYS A 71 16.66 -12.27 -13.67
C LYS A 71 17.27 -11.34 -12.61
N LYS A 72 16.60 -11.24 -11.45
CA LYS A 72 17.05 -10.40 -10.34
C LYS A 72 18.32 -10.97 -9.70
N LYS A 73 19.23 -10.10 -9.26
CA LYS A 73 20.38 -10.52 -8.46
C LYS A 73 19.89 -11.15 -7.14
N LYS A 74 20.50 -12.27 -6.74
CA LYS A 74 20.26 -12.95 -5.46
C LYS A 74 20.50 -11.94 -4.33
N GLY A 75 19.53 -11.77 -3.43
CA GLY A 75 19.60 -10.81 -2.31
C GLY A 75 18.85 -9.48 -2.51
N ARG A 76 18.34 -9.18 -3.71
CA ARG A 76 17.47 -7.99 -3.90
C ARG A 76 16.09 -8.25 -3.29
N PRO A 77 15.56 -7.36 -2.43
CA PRO A 77 14.25 -7.54 -1.83
C PRO A 77 13.15 -7.63 -2.89
N LYS A 78 12.11 -8.42 -2.60
CA LYS A 78 11.06 -8.82 -3.53
C LYS A 78 10.00 -7.72 -3.77
N ASN A 79 10.11 -6.57 -3.10
CA ASN A 79 9.21 -5.43 -3.19
C ASN A 79 9.35 -4.73 -4.55
N THR A 80 8.57 -5.19 -5.53
CA THR A 80 8.40 -4.51 -6.81
C THR A 80 7.08 -3.77 -6.76
N LEU A 81 7.07 -2.51 -7.21
CA LEU A 81 5.87 -1.65 -7.18
C LEU A 81 4.66 -2.36 -7.78
N ARG A 82 4.84 -3.09 -8.90
CA ARG A 82 3.75 -3.80 -9.59
C ARG A 82 3.05 -4.88 -8.74
N PRO A 83 3.72 -5.89 -8.16
CA PRO A 83 3.11 -6.84 -7.22
C PRO A 83 2.42 -6.22 -6.01
N GLU A 84 2.95 -5.12 -5.47
CA GLU A 84 2.32 -4.43 -4.34
C GLU A 84 1.01 -3.76 -4.77
N ILE A 85 1.00 -3.14 -5.95
CA ILE A 85 -0.20 -2.55 -6.55
C ILE A 85 -1.23 -3.64 -6.90
N GLU A 86 -0.79 -4.75 -7.51
CA GLU A 86 -1.67 -5.89 -7.82
C GLU A 86 -2.30 -6.50 -6.56
N ALA A 87 -1.54 -6.60 -5.46
CA ALA A 87 -2.07 -7.05 -4.18
C ALA A 87 -3.10 -6.06 -3.61
N ASP A 88 -2.80 -4.76 -3.66
CA ASP A 88 -3.72 -3.71 -3.24
C ASP A 88 -5.01 -3.72 -4.08
N MET A 89 -4.93 -3.98 -5.39
CA MET A 89 -6.07 -4.10 -6.31
C MET A 89 -6.95 -5.29 -5.98
N LYS A 90 -6.33 -6.47 -5.81
CA LYS A 90 -7.03 -7.71 -5.49
C LYS A 90 -7.84 -7.56 -4.20
N GLN A 91 -7.35 -6.78 -3.24
CA GLN A 91 -8.05 -6.50 -2.00
C GLN A 91 -9.19 -5.47 -2.16
N MET A 92 -9.15 -4.62 -3.18
CA MET A 92 -10.22 -3.66 -3.49
C MET A 92 -11.27 -4.21 -4.46
N ASN A 93 -11.10 -5.44 -4.94
CA ASN A 93 -11.97 -6.10 -5.92
C ASN A 93 -12.16 -5.27 -7.22
N ASN A 94 -11.13 -4.54 -7.64
CA ASN A 94 -11.14 -3.72 -8.84
C ASN A 94 -10.14 -4.25 -9.86
N GLU A 95 -10.52 -4.23 -11.14
CA GLU A 95 -9.63 -4.51 -12.25
C GLU A 95 -8.85 -3.26 -12.68
N TRP A 96 -7.71 -3.45 -13.34
CA TRP A 96 -6.86 -2.35 -13.85
C TRP A 96 -7.64 -1.42 -14.80
N GLU A 97 -8.54 -1.98 -15.60
CA GLU A 97 -9.32 -1.27 -16.63
C GLU A 97 -10.41 -0.37 -16.01
N GLU A 98 -11.09 -0.86 -14.97
CA GLU A 98 -12.08 -0.08 -14.21
C GLU A 98 -11.43 1.15 -13.55
N LEU A 99 -10.17 1.01 -13.10
CA LEU A 99 -9.42 2.08 -12.46
C LEU A 99 -8.96 3.17 -13.43
N GLU A 100 -8.58 2.77 -14.65
CA GLU A 100 -8.22 3.72 -15.71
C GLU A 100 -9.44 4.57 -16.10
N ARG A 101 -10.64 3.97 -16.12
CA ARG A 101 -11.91 4.69 -16.33
C ARG A 101 -12.27 5.64 -15.18
N ILE A 102 -12.28 5.15 -13.94
CA ILE A 102 -12.66 5.96 -12.75
C ILE A 102 -11.77 7.19 -12.58
N ASP A 103 -10.47 7.07 -12.90
CA ASP A 103 -9.54 8.20 -12.75
C ASP A 103 -9.61 9.19 -13.93
N GLN A 104 -10.02 8.74 -15.12
CA GLN A 104 -10.35 9.62 -16.25
C GLN A 104 -11.67 10.38 -16.04
N ASP A 105 -12.70 9.74 -15.47
CA ASP A 105 -14.02 10.34 -15.23
C ASP A 105 -14.02 11.44 -14.13
N ARG A 106 -12.95 11.54 -13.33
CA ARG A 106 -12.76 12.63 -12.35
C ARG A 106 -12.22 13.93 -12.96
N VAL A 107 -12.03 13.97 -14.26
CA VAL A 107 -11.67 15.18 -15.02
C VAL A 107 -12.96 15.95 -15.34
N GLY A 108 -13.39 16.77 -14.39
CA GLY A 108 -14.51 17.71 -14.51
C GLY A 108 -14.26 18.92 -13.62
#